data_AF-A0AAN6SMV5-F1
#
_entry.id   AF-A0AAN6SMV5-F1
#
_cell.length_a   1.000
_cell.length_b   1.000
_cell.length_c   1.000
_cell.angle_alpha   90.00
_cell.angle_beta   90.00
_cell.angle_gamma   90.00
#
_symmetry.space_group_name_H-M   'P 1'
#
loop_
_entity.id
_entity.type
_entity.pdbx_description
1 polymer ?
#
loop_
_entity_poly.entity_id
_entity_poly.type
_entity_poly.pdbx_seq_one_letter_code
_entity_poly.pdbx_strand_id
1 'polypeptide(L)'
;MLNGLIEKQQQLDVSSLDVSSLLEEGAEFPATVLPEDFAMRGFSWVERYYPEGWFGADIETENKDWVQPSMTMTRVARVSWLGARITETMEGGEEKWLRFDLETRMFGGQVARL
;
A
#
# COMPACT_ATOMS: atom_id res chain seq x y z
N MET A 1 10.66 25.53 -4.57
CA MET A 1 9.73 25.23 -5.68
C MET A 1 9.46 23.74 -5.68
N LEU A 2 8.20 23.33 -5.67
CA LEU A 2 7.78 21.92 -5.54
C LEU A 2 8.29 21.03 -6.69
N ASN A 3 8.44 21.58 -7.89
CA ASN A 3 8.83 20.84 -9.09
C ASN A 3 10.26 20.26 -9.04
N GLY A 4 11.19 20.90 -8.32
CA GLY A 4 12.57 20.41 -8.22
C GLY A 4 12.76 19.21 -7.27
N LEU A 5 11.73 18.85 -6.49
CA LEU A 5 11.73 17.66 -5.65
C LEU A 5 11.31 16.41 -6.43
N ILE A 6 10.44 16.57 -7.43
CA ILE A 6 9.97 15.47 -8.30
C ILE A 6 11.12 14.90 -9.12
N GLU A 7 12.03 15.75 -9.61
CA GLU A 7 13.19 15.33 -10.43
C GLU A 7 14.25 14.53 -9.65
N LYS A 8 14.28 14.63 -8.31
CA LYS A 8 15.26 13.93 -7.46
C LYS A 8 14.75 12.62 -6.88
N GLN A 9 13.48 12.28 -7.09
CA GLN A 9 13.00 10.95 -6.77
C GLN A 9 13.57 10.01 -7.82
N GLN A 10 14.57 9.20 -7.45
CA GLN A 10 14.95 8.04 -8.24
C GLN A 10 13.66 7.28 -8.57
N GLN A 11 13.35 7.14 -9.86
CA GLN A 11 12.34 6.17 -10.29
C GLN A 11 12.84 4.82 -9.81
N LEU A 12 12.30 4.36 -8.66
CA LEU A 12 12.55 3.00 -8.22
C LEU A 12 11.93 2.07 -9.25
N ASP A 13 12.72 1.12 -9.73
CA ASP A 13 12.24 0.08 -10.61
C ASP A 13 11.38 -0.92 -9.80
N VAL A 14 10.10 -0.58 -9.68
CA VAL A 14 9.08 -1.39 -9.01
C VAL A 14 8.70 -2.63 -9.82
N SER A 15 9.17 -2.78 -11.06
CA SER A 15 8.84 -3.94 -11.91
C SER A 15 9.49 -5.24 -11.43
N SER A 16 10.55 -5.13 -10.62
CA SER A 16 11.23 -6.26 -9.97
C SER A 16 10.58 -6.71 -8.65
N LEU A 17 9.53 -6.02 -8.19
CA LEU A 17 8.91 -6.30 -6.90
C LEU A 17 7.94 -7.48 -6.99
N ASP A 18 8.29 -8.57 -6.31
CA ASP A 18 7.37 -9.69 -6.11
C ASP A 18 6.44 -9.39 -4.92
N VAL A 19 5.28 -8.83 -5.21
CA VAL A 19 4.22 -8.54 -4.22
C VAL A 19 3.18 -9.65 -4.14
N SER A 20 3.43 -10.77 -4.79
CA SER A 20 2.36 -11.69 -5.18
C SER A 20 1.82 -12.52 -4.03
N SER A 21 2.70 -12.84 -3.08
CA SER A 21 2.32 -13.45 -1.81
C SER A 21 1.40 -12.54 -0.98
N LEU A 22 1.45 -11.22 -1.19
CA LEU A 22 0.58 -10.26 -0.51
C LEU A 22 -0.81 -10.15 -1.16
N LEU A 23 -0.99 -10.79 -2.31
CA LEU A 23 -2.20 -10.71 -3.14
C LEU A 23 -2.93 -12.06 -3.17
N GLU A 24 -2.42 -13.05 -2.43
CA GLU A 24 -3.09 -14.32 -2.21
C GLU A 24 -4.32 -14.14 -1.30
N GLU A 25 -5.33 -14.99 -1.50
CA GLU A 25 -6.51 -14.99 -0.64
C GLU A 25 -6.10 -15.34 0.79
N GLY A 26 -6.48 -14.50 1.75
CA GLY A 26 -6.02 -14.61 3.14
C GLY A 26 -4.63 -14.06 3.43
N ALA A 27 -3.97 -13.37 2.49
CA ALA A 27 -2.70 -12.71 2.73
C ALA A 27 -2.78 -11.74 3.93
N GLU A 28 -1.86 -11.93 4.88
CA GLU A 28 -1.76 -11.13 6.09
C GLU A 28 -1.42 -9.68 5.79
N PHE A 29 -1.82 -8.80 6.72
CA PHE A 29 -1.51 -7.38 6.63
C PHE A 29 0.02 -7.18 6.64
N PRO A 30 0.61 -6.40 5.70
CA PRO A 30 2.06 -6.25 5.61
C PRO A 30 2.63 -5.69 6.92
N ALA A 31 3.36 -6.51 7.69
CA ALA A 31 3.57 -6.35 9.15
C ALA A 31 4.50 -5.19 9.59
N THR A 32 4.97 -4.36 8.67
CA THR A 32 5.89 -3.25 8.98
C THR A 32 5.12 -1.94 9.14
N VAL A 33 5.30 -1.28 10.29
CA VAL A 33 4.72 0.05 10.56
C VAL A 33 5.40 1.11 9.71
N LEU A 34 4.59 1.90 9.01
CA LEU A 34 5.06 3.04 8.23
C LEU A 34 4.94 4.35 9.02
N PRO A 35 5.77 5.37 8.74
CA PRO A 35 5.60 6.70 9.31
C PRO A 35 4.20 7.28 9.04
N GLU A 36 3.65 7.00 7.86
CA GLU A 36 2.29 7.36 7.47
C GLU A 36 1.24 6.71 8.38
N ASP A 37 1.51 5.51 8.91
CA ASP A 37 0.58 4.82 9.81
C ASP A 37 0.42 5.60 11.13
N PHE A 38 1.52 6.14 11.66
CA PHE A 38 1.51 7.02 12.83
C PHE A 38 0.80 8.35 12.55
N ALA A 39 1.00 8.93 11.37
CA ALA A 39 0.32 10.17 10.98
C ALA A 39 -1.20 10.01 10.88
N MET A 40 -1.68 8.80 10.56
CA MET A 40 -3.10 8.48 10.49
C MET A 40 -3.70 8.07 11.85
N ARG A 41 -2.89 7.88 12.88
CA ARG A 41 -3.39 7.49 14.20
C ARG A 41 -4.29 8.59 14.78
N GLY A 42 -5.45 8.19 15.29
CA GLY A 42 -6.41 9.11 15.93
C GLY A 42 -7.55 9.57 15.02
N PHE A 43 -7.55 9.20 13.73
CA PHE A 43 -8.73 9.34 12.90
C PHE A 43 -9.72 8.18 13.14
N SER A 44 -11.01 8.49 13.25
CA SER A 44 -12.04 7.47 13.51
C SER A 44 -12.18 6.42 12.40
N TRP A 45 -11.84 6.78 11.16
CA TRP A 45 -11.94 5.88 10.01
C TRP A 45 -10.80 4.84 9.93
N VAL A 46 -9.75 4.96 10.76
CA VAL A 46 -8.66 3.97 10.81
C VAL A 46 -8.77 2.98 11.96
N GLU A 47 -9.80 3.08 12.82
CA GLU A 47 -9.93 2.23 14.02
C GLU A 47 -9.94 0.73 13.71
N ARG A 48 -10.42 0.34 12.52
CA ARG A 48 -10.48 -1.06 12.06
C ARG A 48 -9.48 -1.39 10.96
N TYR A 49 -8.62 -0.44 10.63
CA TYR A 49 -7.69 -0.57 9.52
C TYR A 49 -6.42 -1.33 9.93
N TYR A 50 -5.92 -1.10 11.14
CA TYR A 50 -4.71 -1.72 11.65
C TYR A 50 -5.00 -3.00 12.45
N PRO A 51 -4.13 -4.03 12.36
CA PRO A 51 -4.18 -5.18 13.27
C PRO A 51 -4.10 -4.79 14.75
N GLU A 52 -4.58 -5.67 15.62
CA GLU A 52 -4.40 -5.47 17.07
C GLU A 52 -2.90 -5.43 17.42
N GLY A 53 -2.51 -4.50 18.30
CA GLY A 53 -1.11 -4.33 18.69
C GLY A 53 -0.22 -3.65 17.66
N TRP A 54 -0.77 -3.13 16.55
CA TRP A 54 -0.01 -2.50 15.46
C TRP A 54 0.99 -1.43 15.90
N PHE A 55 0.64 -0.63 16.92
CA PHE A 55 1.48 0.44 17.45
C PHE A 55 2.13 0.06 18.80
N GLY A 56 2.74 -1.11 18.89
CA GLY A 56 3.36 -1.65 20.11
C GLY A 56 4.38 -0.72 20.80
N ALA A 57 4.65 -0.98 22.08
CA ALA A 57 5.40 -0.08 22.97
C ALA A 57 6.89 0.11 22.63
N ASP A 58 7.50 -0.82 21.91
CA ASP A 58 8.94 -0.85 21.55
C ASP A 58 9.26 -0.23 20.18
N ILE A 59 8.31 0.48 19.57
CA ILE A 59 8.62 1.26 18.37
C ILE A 59 9.36 2.52 18.84
N GLU A 60 10.66 2.34 19.16
CA GLU A 60 11.55 3.37 19.68
C GLU A 60 11.47 4.61 18.79
N THR A 61 10.89 5.66 19.36
CA THR A 61 10.80 7.03 18.84
C THR A 61 12.15 7.68 18.53
N GLU A 62 13.27 6.98 18.72
CA GLU A 62 14.62 7.54 18.70
C GLU A 62 15.36 7.35 17.37
N ASN A 63 15.01 6.35 16.56
CA ASN A 63 15.86 6.02 15.42
C ASN A 63 15.39 6.68 14.12
N LYS A 64 15.92 7.88 13.82
CA LYS A 64 15.66 8.81 12.68
C LYS A 64 15.67 8.21 11.24
N ASP A 65 15.67 6.89 11.09
CA ASP A 65 15.68 6.12 9.84
C ASP A 65 14.30 5.95 9.17
N TRP A 66 13.25 6.56 9.73
CA TRP A 66 11.87 6.52 9.25
C TRP A 66 11.65 7.08 7.84
N VAL A 67 12.59 7.87 7.32
CA VAL A 67 12.51 8.51 6.00
C VAL A 67 13.54 7.88 5.03
N GLN A 68 13.85 6.60 5.20
CA GLN A 68 14.73 5.91 4.29
C GLN A 68 13.97 5.48 3.01
N PRO A 69 14.60 5.58 1.83
CA PRO A 69 14.13 4.92 0.60
C PRO A 69 13.86 3.42 0.78
N SER A 70 14.43 2.80 1.81
CA SER A 70 14.21 1.40 2.19
C SER A 70 12.75 1.06 2.51
N MET A 71 11.92 2.04 2.91
CA MET A 71 10.48 1.81 3.16
C MET A 71 9.62 1.88 1.90
N THR A 72 10.20 2.22 0.74
CA THR A 72 9.45 2.24 -0.53
C THR A 72 8.86 0.87 -0.85
N MET A 73 9.58 -0.20 -0.57
CA MET A 73 9.08 -1.57 -0.76
C MET A 73 7.88 -1.86 0.14
N THR A 74 7.94 -1.47 1.41
CA THR A 74 6.82 -1.58 2.35
C THR A 74 5.61 -0.78 1.89
N ARG A 75 5.82 0.43 1.34
CA ARG A 75 4.75 1.25 0.77
C ARG A 75 4.10 0.57 -0.44
N VAL A 76 4.90 0.05 -1.37
CA VAL A 76 4.38 -0.68 -2.54
C VAL A 76 3.60 -1.92 -2.08
N ALA A 77 4.16 -2.70 -1.16
CA ALA A 77 3.48 -3.84 -0.55
C ALA A 77 2.13 -3.46 0.05
N ARG A 78 2.07 -2.39 0.87
CA ARG A 78 0.82 -1.92 1.50
C ARG A 78 -0.18 -1.42 0.46
N VAL A 79 0.24 -0.61 -0.51
CA VAL A 79 -0.66 -0.09 -1.55
C VAL A 79 -1.19 -1.22 -2.43
N SER A 80 -0.37 -2.18 -2.82
CA SER A 80 -0.81 -3.35 -3.59
C SER A 80 -1.80 -4.20 -2.80
N TRP A 81 -1.51 -4.50 -1.52
CA TRP A 81 -2.42 -5.24 -0.65
C TRP A 81 -3.78 -4.54 -0.54
N LEU A 82 -3.79 -3.22 -0.32
CA LEU A 82 -5.02 -2.43 -0.28
C LEU A 82 -5.77 -2.46 -1.62
N GLY A 83 -5.05 -2.30 -2.73
CA GLY A 83 -5.62 -2.36 -4.06
C GLY A 83 -6.38 -3.66 -4.30
N ALA A 84 -5.76 -4.80 -3.98
CA ALA A 84 -6.40 -6.11 -4.11
C ALA A 84 -7.69 -6.21 -3.27
N ARG A 85 -7.65 -5.83 -1.98
CA ARG A 85 -8.83 -5.85 -1.10
C ARG A 85 -9.95 -4.92 -1.59
N ILE A 86 -9.61 -3.75 -2.10
CA ILE A 86 -10.58 -2.85 -2.72
C ILE A 86 -11.23 -3.57 -3.91
N THR A 87 -10.45 -4.20 -4.79
CA THR A 87 -11.02 -4.92 -5.94
C THR A 87 -11.92 -6.10 -5.55
N GLU A 88 -11.61 -6.80 -4.46
CA GLU A 88 -12.44 -7.89 -3.92
C GLU A 88 -13.79 -7.37 -3.43
N THR A 89 -13.79 -6.27 -2.68
CA THR A 89 -15.00 -5.68 -2.06
C THR A 89 -15.86 -4.90 -3.05
N MET A 90 -15.31 -4.50 -4.19
CA MET A 90 -16.07 -3.77 -5.21
C MET A 90 -17.16 -4.64 -5.84
N GLU A 91 -18.35 -4.07 -5.99
CA GLU A 91 -19.45 -4.63 -6.75
C GLU A 91 -19.30 -4.28 -8.24
N GLY A 92 -20.07 -4.94 -9.12
CA GLY A 92 -20.14 -4.59 -10.55
C GLY A 92 -19.45 -5.55 -11.52
N GLY A 93 -18.90 -6.68 -11.09
CA GLY A 93 -18.39 -7.73 -11.99
C GLY A 93 -17.41 -7.22 -13.05
N GLU A 94 -17.80 -7.30 -14.34
CA GLU A 94 -17.03 -6.77 -15.47
C GLU A 94 -17.10 -5.25 -15.66
N GLU A 95 -17.69 -4.49 -14.75
CA GLU A 95 -17.75 -3.02 -14.76
C GLU A 95 -16.91 -2.37 -13.65
N LYS A 96 -16.13 -3.19 -12.92
CA LYS A 96 -15.21 -2.67 -11.90
C LYS A 96 -14.21 -1.69 -12.51
N TRP A 97 -14.13 -0.50 -11.92
CA TRP A 97 -13.19 0.56 -12.30
C TRP A 97 -11.73 0.23 -11.92
N LEU A 98 -11.54 -0.70 -10.98
CA LEU A 98 -10.24 -1.27 -10.61
C LEU A 98 -10.37 -2.79 -10.55
N ARG A 99 -9.47 -3.49 -11.23
CA ARG A 99 -9.36 -4.96 -11.25
C ARG A 99 -7.93 -5.34 -10.97
N PHE A 100 -7.78 -6.46 -10.27
CA PHE A 100 -6.50 -7.10 -10.09
C PHE A 100 -6.51 -8.43 -10.85
N ASP A 101 -5.57 -8.59 -11.78
CA ASP A 101 -5.36 -9.83 -12.51
C ASP A 101 -4.34 -10.68 -11.76
N LEU A 102 -4.78 -11.86 -11.28
CA LEU A 102 -3.95 -12.80 -10.51
C LEU A 102 -2.87 -13.47 -11.36
N GLU A 103 -3.09 -13.64 -12.67
CA GLU A 103 -2.16 -14.30 -13.59
C GLU A 103 -1.05 -13.34 -13.99
N THR A 104 -1.42 -12.12 -14.39
CA THR A 104 -0.44 -11.09 -14.80
C THR A 104 0.10 -10.27 -13.63
N ARG A 105 -0.49 -10.40 -12.44
CA ARG A 105 -0.16 -9.64 -11.22
C ARG A 105 -0.22 -8.12 -11.44
N MET A 106 -1.16 -7.69 -12.28
CA MET A 106 -1.30 -6.30 -12.68
C MET A 106 -2.67 -5.73 -12.29
N PHE A 107 -2.66 -4.43 -11.95
CA PHE A 107 -3.89 -3.67 -11.83
C PHE A 107 -4.34 -3.14 -13.20
N GLY A 108 -5.63 -3.26 -13.47
CA GLY A 108 -6.29 -2.72 -14.65
C GLY A 108 -7.55 -1.98 -14.27
N GLY A 109 -8.12 -1.23 -15.22
CA GLY A 109 -9.37 -0.51 -15.01
C GLY A 109 -10.10 -0.32 -16.31
N GLN A 110 -11.41 -0.17 -16.24
CA GLN A 110 -12.21 0.21 -17.40
C GLN A 110 -12.23 1.73 -17.48
N VAL A 111 -11.71 2.29 -18.57
CA VAL A 111 -11.88 3.71 -18.84
C VAL A 111 -13.35 3.93 -19.15
N ALA A 112 -14.05 4.68 -18.29
CA ALA A 112 -15.41 5.10 -18.56
C ALA A 112 -15.43 5.82 -19.92
N ARG A 113 -16.11 5.25 -20.92
CA ARG A 113 -16.39 5.95 -22.16
C ARG A 113 -17.43 7.03 -21.82
N LEU A 114 -16.97 8.28 -21.74
CA LEU A 114 -17.82 9.47 -21.68
C LEU A 114 -18.52 9.68 -23.03
#